data_AF-A0A6L9YXE2-F1
#
_entry.id   AF-A0A6L9YXE2-F1
#
_cell.length_a   1.000
_cell.length_b   1.000
_cell.length_c   1.000
_cell.angle_alpha   90.00
_cell.angle_beta   90.00
_cell.angle_gamma   90.00
#
_symmetry.space_group_name_H-M   'P 1'
#
loop_
_entity.id
_entity.type
_entity.pdbx_description
1 polymer ?
#
loop_
_entity_poly.entity_id
_entity_poly.type
_entity_poly.pdbx_seq_one_letter_code
_entity_poly.pdbx_strand_id
1 'polypeptide(L)'
;MSKQLTPLIGDLTKVKSNPIDLKTIVVSTLIGLLLNSLPWLPAARAETVQLGVVKSLDNQGHWSGITERLHSIGVNYCIVDLTEVKKASDFENTNLLFLPNVEFLHPKQFQALQEWIAQGGKVIVSGPTGLLSKPDIRKELRELLGAYWGFAMTQPSILHPSPDSNQTWVQDTGITGIIQGGTLIPTDLNSTTAAVWSQVDKPPAVVTSNNATFFGWRWGIDRVAPAEVDSAWLRAALGRYDVQVTDAQLTDVQLTTNSSRSSQSSDHSPQHCRDIDTTIAQKQLETEDSESENNTDASAKPTNSRLAPSPKPAKAPPPRYRRRIRTLKQATAMERELENLIGRF
;
A
#
# COMPACT_ATOMS: atom_id res chain seq x y z
N MET A 1 -28.43 -76.19 23.57
CA MET A 1 -28.13 -77.54 23.07
C MET A 1 -27.06 -77.45 21.99
N SER A 2 -25.94 -78.10 22.29
CA SER A 2 -24.88 -78.65 21.43
C SER A 2 -25.06 -78.61 19.90
N LYS A 3 -23.99 -78.19 19.20
CA LYS A 3 -23.31 -78.87 18.07
C LYS A 3 -22.40 -77.84 17.36
N GLN A 4 -21.24 -78.15 16.81
CA GLN A 4 -20.19 -79.14 17.02
C GLN A 4 -19.05 -78.70 16.08
N LEU A 5 -17.78 -78.84 16.49
CA LEU A 5 -16.62 -78.73 15.61
C LEU A 5 -16.56 -79.93 14.65
N THR A 6 -15.97 -79.77 13.45
CA THR A 6 -14.77 -80.48 12.93
C THR A 6 -14.43 -80.10 11.46
N PRO A 7 -13.21 -80.39 10.95
CA PRO A 7 -12.42 -79.48 10.12
C PRO A 7 -12.15 -79.98 8.69
N LEU A 8 -11.54 -79.13 7.86
CA LEU A 8 -10.88 -79.52 6.62
C LEU A 8 -9.36 -79.34 6.77
N ILE A 9 -8.68 -80.47 6.91
CA ILE A 9 -7.23 -80.63 6.75
C ILE A 9 -6.95 -80.69 5.25
N GLY A 10 -6.04 -79.84 4.77
CA GLY A 10 -5.56 -79.81 3.40
C GLY A 10 -4.05 -79.53 3.37
N ASP A 11 -3.30 -80.62 3.43
CA ASP A 11 -1.99 -80.90 2.83
C ASP A 11 -0.81 -79.93 2.97
N LEU A 12 0.21 -80.43 3.69
CA LEU A 12 1.58 -79.95 3.72
C LEU A 12 2.37 -80.67 2.62
N THR A 13 2.80 -79.98 1.57
CA THR A 13 4.04 -80.37 0.88
C THR A 13 4.83 -79.17 0.33
N LYS A 14 6.11 -79.17 0.71
CA LYS A 14 7.27 -78.62 -0.02
C LYS A 14 7.24 -77.16 -0.45
N VAL A 15 7.92 -76.32 0.32
CA VAL A 15 8.71 -75.22 -0.26
C VAL A 15 10.19 -75.46 0.03
N LYS A 16 10.92 -75.62 -1.07
CA LYS A 16 12.36 -75.78 -1.20
C LYS A 16 13.03 -74.49 -0.74
N SER A 17 13.79 -74.52 0.34
CA SER A 17 14.60 -73.39 0.81
C SER A 17 15.76 -73.16 -0.15
N ASN A 18 15.73 -72.06 -0.90
CA ASN A 18 16.92 -71.52 -1.55
C ASN A 18 17.72 -70.72 -0.49
N PRO A 19 19.06 -70.83 -0.47
CA PRO A 19 19.87 -70.01 0.43
C PRO A 19 19.78 -68.55 0.01
N ILE A 20 19.31 -67.71 0.91
CA ILE A 20 19.28 -66.26 0.74
C ILE A 20 20.72 -65.76 0.90
N ASP A 21 21.22 -65.15 -0.17
CA ASP A 21 22.55 -64.54 -0.22
C ASP A 21 22.63 -63.35 0.75
N LEU A 22 23.43 -63.53 1.81
CA LEU A 22 23.58 -62.63 2.95
C LEU A 22 24.30 -61.31 2.61
N LYS A 23 24.64 -61.06 1.35
CA LYS A 23 25.29 -59.82 0.89
C LYS A 23 24.33 -58.73 0.41
N THR A 24 23.03 -59.00 0.39
CA THR A 24 22.00 -58.03 -0.04
C THR A 24 21.06 -57.60 1.09
N ILE A 25 21.57 -57.58 2.33
CA ILE A 25 20.87 -57.02 3.50
C ILE A 25 21.85 -56.12 4.27
N VAL A 26 22.43 -55.14 3.58
CA VAL A 26 23.19 -54.04 4.22
C VAL A 26 22.84 -52.66 3.63
N VAL A 27 22.09 -52.58 2.54
CA VAL A 27 21.78 -51.29 1.89
C VAL A 27 20.47 -50.64 2.39
N SER A 28 19.61 -51.39 3.10
CA SER A 28 18.26 -50.91 3.45
C SER A 28 18.14 -50.21 4.81
N THR A 29 19.22 -50.14 5.60
CA THR A 29 19.23 -49.52 6.95
C THR A 29 20.25 -48.40 7.07
N LEU A 30 20.41 -47.58 6.02
CA LEU A 30 21.14 -46.30 6.10
C LEU A 30 20.33 -45.09 5.57
N ILE A 31 19.12 -45.30 5.05
CA ILE A 31 18.25 -44.21 4.56
C ILE A 31 17.34 -43.67 5.68
N GLY A 32 17.14 -44.43 6.77
CA GLY A 32 16.29 -44.02 7.90
C GLY A 32 16.93 -43.05 8.91
N LEU A 33 18.20 -42.66 8.74
CA LEU A 33 18.94 -41.83 9.70
C LEU A 33 19.37 -40.45 9.16
N LEU A 34 18.91 -40.05 7.97
CA LEU A 34 19.19 -38.72 7.39
C LEU A 34 18.04 -37.71 7.50
N LEU A 35 16.92 -38.07 8.13
CA LEU A 35 15.76 -37.16 8.29
C LEU A 35 15.66 -36.48 9.67
N ASN A 36 16.65 -36.67 10.55
CA ASN A 36 16.62 -36.12 11.91
C ASN A 36 17.68 -35.01 12.16
N SER A 37 18.15 -34.37 11.09
CA SER A 37 19.10 -33.26 11.17
C SER A 37 18.69 -32.11 10.25
N LEU A 38 17.41 -31.71 10.28
CA LEU A 38 17.08 -30.33 9.93
C LEU A 38 17.40 -29.48 11.16
N PRO A 39 18.50 -28.71 11.17
CA PRO A 39 18.67 -27.69 12.19
C PRO A 39 17.47 -26.75 12.08
N TRP A 40 17.00 -26.29 13.24
CA TRP A 40 16.04 -25.21 13.38
C TRP A 40 16.22 -24.19 12.25
N LEU A 41 15.28 -24.22 11.29
CA LEU A 41 15.09 -23.07 10.43
C LEU A 41 14.85 -21.90 11.40
N PRO A 42 15.61 -20.81 11.31
CA PRO A 42 15.26 -19.61 12.06
C PRO A 42 13.81 -19.32 11.73
N ALA A 43 12.97 -19.19 12.76
CA ALA A 43 11.63 -18.66 12.58
C ALA A 43 11.79 -17.41 11.72
N ALA A 44 11.18 -17.41 10.53
CA ALA A 44 11.14 -16.22 9.70
C ALA A 44 10.64 -15.11 10.63
N ARG A 45 11.51 -14.12 10.93
CA ARG A 45 11.04 -12.93 11.61
C ARG A 45 9.98 -12.38 10.68
N ALA A 46 8.73 -12.39 11.13
CA ALA A 46 7.71 -11.54 10.54
C ALA A 46 8.23 -10.11 10.74
N GLU A 47 8.95 -9.60 9.76
CA GLU A 47 9.24 -8.17 9.67
C GLU A 47 7.87 -7.50 9.71
N THR A 48 7.64 -6.75 10.78
CA THR A 48 6.47 -5.90 10.91
C THR A 48 6.44 -5.03 9.67
N VAL A 49 5.52 -5.32 8.75
CA VAL A 49 5.37 -4.58 7.50
C VAL A 49 5.11 -3.12 7.87
N GLN A 50 6.11 -2.27 7.65
CA GLN A 50 5.98 -0.85 7.92
C GLN A 50 5.41 -0.18 6.67
N LEU A 51 4.32 0.56 6.87
CA LEU A 51 3.69 1.36 5.81
C LEU A 51 4.58 2.57 5.51
N GLY A 52 5.09 2.67 4.29
CA GLY A 52 5.70 3.91 3.80
C GLY A 52 4.65 4.81 3.16
N VAL A 53 4.53 6.06 3.61
CA VAL A 53 3.59 7.02 3.03
C VAL A 53 4.36 8.06 2.22
N VAL A 54 4.06 8.11 0.92
CA VAL A 54 4.78 8.96 -0.02
C VAL A 54 4.27 10.40 0.05
N LYS A 55 5.18 11.31 0.40
CA LYS A 55 4.97 12.76 0.33
C LYS A 55 5.53 13.30 -0.98
N SER A 56 4.77 14.15 -1.66
CA SER A 56 5.17 14.77 -2.92
C SER A 56 4.66 16.21 -3.01
N LEU A 57 5.07 16.92 -4.06
CA LEU A 57 4.52 18.26 -4.36
C LEU A 57 3.02 18.21 -4.67
N ASP A 58 2.51 17.09 -5.20
CA ASP A 58 1.11 16.94 -5.61
C ASP A 58 0.16 16.85 -4.40
N ASN A 59 0.65 16.32 -3.28
CA ASN A 59 -0.14 16.08 -2.07
C ASN A 59 0.23 16.97 -0.88
N GLN A 60 1.28 17.80 -0.99
CA GLN A 60 1.74 18.69 0.08
C GLN A 60 0.63 19.61 0.62
N GLY A 61 -0.22 20.16 -0.27
CA GLY A 61 -1.34 21.03 0.13
C GLY A 61 -2.48 20.31 0.87
N HIS A 62 -2.46 18.98 0.92
CA HIS A 62 -3.44 18.14 1.60
C HIS A 62 -2.81 17.27 2.69
N TRP A 63 -1.53 17.52 3.01
CA TRP A 63 -0.75 16.64 3.88
C TRP A 63 -1.35 16.53 5.29
N SER A 64 -1.89 17.62 5.85
CA SER A 64 -2.54 17.58 7.18
C SER A 64 -3.71 16.60 7.22
N GLY A 65 -4.62 16.67 6.23
CA GLY A 65 -5.76 15.76 6.14
C GLY A 65 -5.34 14.31 5.88
N ILE A 66 -4.23 14.10 5.17
CA ILE A 66 -3.64 12.76 5.00
C ILE A 66 -3.15 12.22 6.35
N THR A 67 -2.37 13.02 7.09
CA THR A 67 -1.77 12.59 8.36
C THR A 67 -2.81 12.41 9.47
N GLU A 68 -3.82 13.27 9.54
CA GLU A 68 -4.92 13.15 10.52
C GLU A 68 -5.67 11.83 10.34
N ARG A 69 -5.95 11.45 9.09
CA ARG A 69 -6.62 10.18 8.77
C ARG A 69 -5.73 8.97 9.07
N LEU A 70 -4.45 9.02 8.71
CA LEU A 70 -3.48 7.96 9.08
C LEU A 70 -3.39 7.78 10.60
N HIS A 71 -3.33 8.88 11.34
CA HIS A 71 -3.32 8.86 12.80
C HIS A 71 -4.61 8.24 13.37
N SER A 72 -5.77 8.61 12.82
CA SER A 72 -7.07 8.04 13.25
C SER A 72 -7.21 6.54 13.02
N ILE A 73 -6.46 5.98 12.06
CA ILE A 73 -6.43 4.54 11.79
C ILE A 73 -5.57 3.82 12.83
N GLY A 74 -4.58 4.47 13.46
CA GLY A 74 -3.65 3.82 14.38
C GLY A 74 -2.60 2.95 13.69
N VAL A 75 -2.26 3.27 12.44
CA VAL A 75 -1.19 2.60 11.69
C VAL A 75 0.16 3.27 11.94
N ASN A 76 1.19 2.46 12.23
CA ASN A 76 2.55 2.95 12.25
C ASN A 76 3.04 3.15 10.81
N TYR A 77 3.50 4.36 10.51
CA TYR A 77 4.02 4.68 9.19
C TYR A 77 5.28 5.54 9.27
N CYS A 78 6.06 5.48 8.20
CA CYS A 78 7.19 6.37 7.97
C CYS A 78 6.96 7.18 6.70
N ILE A 79 7.56 8.37 6.63
CA ILE A 79 7.40 9.26 5.46
C ILE A 79 8.49 8.95 4.44
N VAL A 80 8.08 8.73 3.19
CA VAL A 80 8.98 8.68 2.04
C VAL A 80 8.86 10.00 1.28
N ASP A 81 9.90 10.85 1.31
CA ASP A 81 9.92 12.04 0.46
C ASP A 81 10.25 11.64 -0.98
N LEU A 82 9.27 11.77 -1.87
CA LEU A 82 9.42 11.38 -3.27
C LEU A 82 10.54 12.16 -3.97
N THR A 83 10.83 13.39 -3.56
CA THR A 83 11.88 14.22 -4.18
C THR A 83 13.29 13.67 -3.93
N GLU A 84 13.45 12.84 -2.90
CA GLU A 84 14.73 12.23 -2.55
C GLU A 84 14.91 10.79 -3.06
N VAL A 85 13.88 10.22 -3.70
CA VAL A 85 13.90 8.88 -4.27
C VAL A 85 14.65 8.89 -5.61
N LYS A 86 15.67 8.03 -5.69
CA LYS A 86 16.58 7.88 -6.84
C LYS A 86 16.76 6.42 -7.26
N LYS A 87 16.57 5.46 -6.35
CA LYS A 87 16.77 4.02 -6.54
C LYS A 87 15.86 3.21 -5.62
N ALA A 88 15.66 1.92 -5.90
CA ALA A 88 14.76 1.04 -5.13
C ALA A 88 15.08 0.99 -3.62
N SER A 89 16.37 1.03 -3.25
CA SER A 89 16.82 1.06 -1.85
C SER A 89 16.29 2.26 -1.07
N ASP A 90 15.81 3.30 -1.74
CA ASP A 90 15.28 4.48 -1.06
C ASP A 90 13.89 4.23 -0.45
N PHE A 91 13.28 3.08 -0.77
CA PHE A 91 12.09 2.53 -0.12
C PHE A 91 12.42 1.44 0.91
N GLU A 92 13.71 1.25 1.26
CA GLU A 92 14.14 0.32 2.30
C GLU A 92 13.33 0.53 3.60
N ASN A 93 13.15 -0.57 4.33
CA ASN A 93 12.33 -0.65 5.55
C ASN A 93 10.80 -0.57 5.33
N THR A 94 10.33 -0.63 4.07
CA THR A 94 8.89 -0.72 3.77
C THR A 94 8.61 -1.86 2.79
N ASN A 95 7.57 -2.64 3.07
CA ASN A 95 7.08 -3.69 2.16
C ASN A 95 5.75 -3.29 1.50
N LEU A 96 5.16 -2.18 1.95
CA LEU A 96 3.94 -1.58 1.43
C LEU A 96 4.09 -0.07 1.37
N LEU A 97 3.88 0.51 0.18
CA LEU A 97 3.85 1.96 -0.01
C LEU A 97 2.42 2.45 -0.24
N PHE A 98 2.07 3.57 0.39
CA PHE A 98 0.88 4.33 0.06
C PHE A 98 1.26 5.62 -0.67
N LEU A 99 0.73 5.81 -1.88
CA LEU A 99 0.95 6.97 -2.74
C LEU A 99 -0.34 7.79 -2.83
N PRO A 100 -0.65 8.61 -1.81
CA PRO A 100 -1.85 9.44 -1.85
C PRO A 100 -1.69 10.55 -2.89
N ASN A 101 -2.50 10.50 -3.95
CA ASN A 101 -2.67 11.57 -4.93
C ASN A 101 -1.39 11.99 -5.66
N VAL A 102 -0.48 11.04 -5.97
CA VAL A 102 0.78 11.33 -6.66
C VAL A 102 0.55 11.39 -8.18
N GLU A 103 0.24 12.57 -8.70
CA GLU A 103 -0.12 12.79 -10.10
C GLU A 103 1.09 12.76 -11.04
N PHE A 104 2.29 13.04 -10.53
CA PHE A 104 3.51 13.15 -11.30
C PHE A 104 4.67 12.32 -10.75
N LEU A 105 5.30 11.52 -11.62
CA LEU A 105 6.52 10.76 -11.35
C LEU A 105 7.60 11.10 -12.38
N HIS A 106 8.79 11.43 -11.90
CA HIS A 106 9.98 11.54 -12.74
C HIS A 106 10.48 10.16 -13.16
N PRO A 107 11.23 10.04 -14.28
CA PRO A 107 11.78 8.76 -14.72
C PRO A 107 12.55 7.99 -13.64
N LYS A 108 13.39 8.67 -12.85
CA LYS A 108 14.16 8.02 -11.77
C LYS A 108 13.27 7.49 -10.63
N GLN A 109 12.25 8.25 -10.25
CA GLN A 109 11.29 7.85 -9.21
C GLN A 109 10.45 6.67 -9.67
N PHE A 110 10.00 6.70 -10.93
CA PHE A 110 9.27 5.59 -11.53
C PHE A 110 10.12 4.33 -11.63
N GLN A 111 11.37 4.44 -12.11
CA GLN A 111 12.29 3.32 -12.19
C GLN A 111 12.54 2.69 -10.80
N ALA A 112 12.80 3.52 -9.79
CA ALA A 112 12.96 3.04 -8.41
C ALA A 112 11.72 2.27 -7.92
N LEU A 113 10.52 2.79 -8.21
CA LEU A 113 9.26 2.14 -7.82
C LEU A 113 9.09 0.79 -8.52
N GLN A 114 9.37 0.73 -9.82
CA GLN A 114 9.29 -0.50 -10.60
C GLN A 114 10.28 -1.56 -10.09
N GLU A 115 11.53 -1.18 -9.85
CA GLU A 115 12.56 -2.06 -9.30
C GLU A 115 12.20 -2.58 -7.90
N TRP A 116 11.61 -1.73 -7.06
CA TRP A 116 11.17 -2.10 -5.72
C TRP A 116 9.95 -3.05 -5.74
N ILE A 117 8.95 -2.79 -6.61
CA ILE A 117 7.83 -3.72 -6.81
C ILE A 117 8.30 -5.07 -7.36
N ALA A 118 9.30 -5.07 -8.25
CA ALA A 118 9.90 -6.30 -8.76
C ALA A 118 10.58 -7.14 -7.66
N GLN A 119 10.98 -6.52 -6.55
CA GLN A 119 11.53 -7.18 -5.36
C GLN A 119 10.45 -7.64 -4.36
N GLY A 120 9.17 -7.52 -4.72
CA GLY A 120 8.04 -7.97 -3.90
C GLY A 120 7.26 -6.84 -3.23
N GLY A 121 7.68 -5.58 -3.39
CA GLY A 121 6.97 -4.42 -2.87
C GLY A 121 5.53 -4.32 -3.37
N LYS A 122 4.64 -3.83 -2.52
CA LYS A 122 3.21 -3.65 -2.81
C LYS A 122 2.83 -2.17 -2.71
N VAL A 123 1.83 -1.74 -3.48
CA VAL A 123 1.41 -0.33 -3.50
C VAL A 123 -0.08 -0.16 -3.28
N ILE A 124 -0.44 0.86 -2.51
CA ILE A 124 -1.77 1.45 -2.49
C ILE A 124 -1.64 2.83 -3.13
N VAL A 125 -2.48 3.14 -4.11
CA VAL A 125 -2.44 4.42 -4.82
C VAL A 125 -3.83 5.05 -4.80
N SER A 126 -3.91 6.38 -4.80
CA SER A 126 -5.20 7.09 -4.84
C SER A 126 -5.19 8.24 -5.84
N GLY A 127 -6.37 8.65 -6.28
CA GLY A 127 -6.55 9.82 -7.13
C GLY A 127 -5.97 9.61 -8.53
N PRO A 128 -5.72 10.69 -9.28
CA PRO A 128 -5.20 10.60 -10.66
C PRO A 128 -3.70 10.27 -10.69
N THR A 129 -3.31 9.15 -10.07
CA THR A 129 -1.90 8.75 -9.92
C THR A 129 -1.23 8.60 -11.29
N GLY A 130 -0.10 9.29 -11.45
CA GLY A 130 0.68 9.31 -12.69
C GLY A 130 0.04 10.02 -13.87
N LEU A 131 -1.15 10.62 -13.73
CA LEU A 131 -1.87 11.24 -14.86
C LEU A 131 -1.06 12.35 -15.56
N LEU A 132 -0.22 13.07 -14.81
CA LEU A 132 0.61 14.17 -15.32
C LEU A 132 2.01 13.72 -15.74
N SER A 133 2.39 12.45 -15.49
CA SER A 133 3.68 11.89 -15.90
C SER A 133 3.84 11.86 -17.42
N LYS A 134 5.07 11.66 -17.90
CA LYS A 134 5.37 11.50 -19.33
C LYS A 134 4.58 10.32 -19.95
N PRO A 135 4.21 10.37 -21.25
CA PRO A 135 3.41 9.32 -21.88
C PRO A 135 3.91 7.90 -21.68
N ASP A 136 5.23 7.67 -21.79
CA ASP A 136 5.82 6.34 -21.62
C ASP A 136 5.68 5.86 -20.17
N ILE A 137 5.97 6.74 -19.19
CA ILE A 137 5.76 6.45 -17.76
C ILE A 137 4.28 6.14 -17.47
N ARG A 138 3.33 6.85 -18.09
CA ARG A 138 1.89 6.54 -17.91
C ARG A 138 1.53 5.17 -18.45
N LYS A 139 2.12 4.77 -19.58
CA LYS A 139 1.91 3.45 -20.15
C LYS A 139 2.45 2.38 -19.21
N GLU A 140 3.67 2.55 -18.73
CA GLU A 140 4.31 1.57 -17.84
C GLU A 140 3.64 1.52 -16.46
N LEU A 141 3.17 2.66 -15.92
CA LEU A 141 2.37 2.70 -14.69
C LEU A 141 1.05 1.93 -14.80
N ARG A 142 0.39 1.98 -15.97
CA ARG A 142 -0.83 1.19 -16.20
C ARG A 142 -0.56 -0.29 -16.07
N GLU A 143 0.52 -0.75 -16.71
CA GLU A 143 0.94 -2.15 -16.65
C GLU A 143 1.34 -2.55 -15.21
N LEU A 144 2.10 -1.69 -14.53
CA LEU A 144 2.59 -1.92 -13.17
C LEU A 144 1.46 -1.97 -12.13
N LEU A 145 0.47 -1.09 -12.25
CA LEU A 145 -0.65 -0.97 -11.30
C LEU A 145 -1.83 -1.90 -11.65
N GLY A 146 -1.96 -2.31 -12.92
CA GLY A 146 -3.13 -3.04 -13.43
C GLY A 146 -4.36 -2.16 -13.62
N ALA A 147 -4.26 -0.85 -13.39
CA ALA A 147 -5.34 0.10 -13.61
C ALA A 147 -4.81 1.52 -13.80
N TYR A 148 -5.65 2.40 -14.31
CA TYR A 148 -5.39 3.83 -14.31
C TYR A 148 -6.64 4.67 -14.15
N TRP A 149 -6.43 5.92 -13.75
CA TRP A 149 -7.47 6.94 -13.74
C TRP A 149 -7.91 7.29 -15.16
N GLY A 150 -9.13 6.90 -15.53
CA GLY A 150 -9.69 7.19 -16.85
C GLY A 150 -10.18 8.63 -16.94
N PHE A 151 -11.16 8.98 -16.11
CA PHE A 151 -11.79 10.30 -16.13
C PHE A 151 -12.37 10.65 -14.75
N ALA A 152 -12.33 11.94 -14.42
CA ALA A 152 -12.99 12.44 -13.23
C ALA A 152 -14.52 12.45 -13.44
N MET A 153 -15.27 12.12 -12.39
CA MET A 153 -16.72 12.23 -12.41
C MET A 153 -17.12 13.70 -12.29
N THR A 154 -18.26 14.06 -12.89
CA THR A 154 -18.78 15.43 -12.86
C THR A 154 -19.50 15.77 -11.55
N GLN A 155 -19.93 14.76 -10.80
CA GLN A 155 -20.66 14.89 -9.54
C GLN A 155 -20.23 13.77 -8.57
N PRO A 156 -20.36 13.98 -7.25
CA PRO A 156 -20.17 12.91 -6.27
C PRO A 156 -21.16 11.76 -6.52
N SER A 157 -20.74 10.54 -6.22
CA SER A 157 -21.60 9.35 -6.28
C SER A 157 -21.37 8.46 -5.07
N ILE A 158 -22.32 7.58 -4.81
CA ILE A 158 -22.21 6.60 -3.74
C ILE A 158 -21.24 5.50 -4.18
N LEU A 159 -20.29 5.18 -3.32
CA LEU A 159 -19.36 4.07 -3.48
C LEU A 159 -19.95 2.78 -2.91
N HIS A 160 -19.99 1.70 -3.70
CA HIS A 160 -20.44 0.39 -3.24
C HIS A 160 -19.35 -0.66 -3.45
N PRO A 161 -19.16 -1.59 -2.49
CA PRO A 161 -18.46 -2.84 -2.78
C PRO A 161 -19.03 -3.49 -4.04
N SER A 162 -18.15 -4.04 -4.87
CA SER A 162 -18.57 -4.68 -6.12
C SER A 162 -19.32 -5.97 -5.79
N PRO A 163 -20.57 -6.14 -6.27
CA PRO A 163 -21.37 -7.33 -5.98
C PRO A 163 -20.79 -8.60 -6.63
N ASP A 164 -20.01 -8.43 -7.70
CA ASP A 164 -19.41 -9.51 -8.47
C ASP A 164 -18.00 -9.86 -7.98
N SER A 165 -17.53 -9.21 -6.91
CA SER A 165 -16.21 -9.40 -6.36
C SER A 165 -16.19 -10.51 -5.31
N ASN A 166 -15.30 -11.49 -5.48
CA ASN A 166 -15.01 -12.50 -4.47
C ASN A 166 -14.03 -12.00 -3.38
N GLN A 167 -13.85 -10.69 -3.27
CA GLN A 167 -12.86 -10.08 -2.40
C GLN A 167 -13.35 -9.94 -0.96
N THR A 168 -12.97 -10.92 -0.15
CA THR A 168 -13.33 -11.02 1.27
C THR A 168 -12.62 -10.00 2.15
N TRP A 169 -11.67 -9.21 1.65
CA TRP A 169 -10.99 -8.17 2.41
C TRP A 169 -11.80 -6.86 2.53
N VAL A 170 -12.86 -6.72 1.72
CA VAL A 170 -13.78 -5.57 1.76
C VAL A 170 -14.97 -5.92 2.66
N GLN A 171 -14.77 -5.89 3.98
CA GLN A 171 -15.82 -6.24 4.96
C GLN A 171 -16.08 -5.16 6.01
N ASP A 172 -15.31 -4.07 6.02
CA ASP A 172 -15.44 -3.05 7.06
C ASP A 172 -16.73 -2.23 6.94
N THR A 173 -17.27 -1.90 8.11
CA THR A 173 -18.28 -0.84 8.25
C THR A 173 -17.70 0.49 7.80
N GLY A 174 -18.45 1.27 7.01
CA GLY A 174 -18.04 2.61 6.57
C GLY A 174 -17.34 2.67 5.20
N ILE A 175 -17.20 1.55 4.49
CA ILE A 175 -16.65 1.48 3.12
C ILE A 175 -17.58 2.18 2.09
N THR A 176 -18.87 2.32 2.39
CA THR A 176 -19.84 3.03 1.55
C THR A 176 -19.97 4.49 1.97
N GLY A 177 -19.98 5.40 0.99
CA GLY A 177 -20.20 6.83 1.21
C GLY A 177 -20.35 7.60 -0.10
N ILE A 178 -20.79 8.86 -0.01
CA ILE A 178 -20.87 9.78 -1.15
C ILE A 178 -19.50 10.43 -1.32
N ILE A 179 -18.84 10.19 -2.47
CA ILE A 179 -17.46 10.62 -2.72
C ILE A 179 -17.37 11.29 -4.09
N GLN A 180 -16.56 12.34 -4.19
CA GLN A 180 -16.15 12.94 -5.46
C GLN A 180 -14.98 12.16 -6.07
N GLY A 181 -15.26 11.26 -7.01
CA GLY A 181 -14.25 10.36 -7.58
C GLY A 181 -13.97 10.52 -9.06
N GLY A 182 -13.37 9.47 -9.61
CA GLY A 182 -13.18 9.21 -11.03
C GLY A 182 -13.25 7.71 -11.31
N THR A 183 -13.51 7.39 -12.56
CA THR A 183 -13.58 6.01 -13.03
C THR A 183 -12.18 5.47 -13.25
N LEU A 184 -11.91 4.30 -12.68
CA LEU A 184 -10.72 3.52 -12.96
C LEU A 184 -10.96 2.60 -14.15
N ILE A 185 -9.92 2.40 -14.95
CA ILE A 185 -9.93 1.47 -16.09
C ILE A 185 -8.91 0.36 -15.78
N PRO A 186 -9.38 -0.87 -15.49
CA PRO A 186 -8.51 -2.05 -15.37
C PRO A 186 -7.78 -2.32 -16.69
N THR A 187 -6.54 -2.80 -16.61
CA THR A 187 -5.70 -3.01 -17.81
C THR A 187 -5.17 -4.42 -17.99
N ASP A 188 -5.26 -5.28 -16.97
CA ASP A 188 -4.81 -6.67 -17.03
C ASP A 188 -5.93 -7.63 -16.65
N LEU A 189 -5.84 -8.89 -17.11
CA LEU A 189 -6.76 -9.97 -16.77
C LEU A 189 -6.77 -10.29 -15.27
N ASN A 190 -5.66 -9.99 -14.57
CA ASN A 190 -5.57 -10.14 -13.11
C ASN A 190 -6.11 -8.93 -12.34
N SER A 191 -6.62 -7.92 -13.04
CA SER A 191 -7.16 -6.71 -12.43
C SER A 191 -8.63 -6.93 -12.09
N THR A 192 -8.95 -6.79 -10.82
CA THR A 192 -10.26 -7.11 -10.25
C THR A 192 -10.88 -5.85 -9.64
N THR A 193 -12.17 -5.65 -9.87
CA THR A 193 -12.89 -4.48 -9.36
C THR A 193 -13.43 -4.81 -7.96
N ALA A 194 -12.96 -4.08 -6.95
CA ALA A 194 -13.35 -4.25 -5.55
C ALA A 194 -14.56 -3.38 -5.18
N ALA A 195 -14.71 -2.22 -5.83
CA ALA A 195 -15.87 -1.34 -5.66
C ALA A 195 -16.19 -0.58 -6.94
N VAL A 196 -17.46 -0.15 -7.01
CA VAL A 196 -18.06 0.54 -8.15
C VAL A 196 -18.79 1.80 -7.70
N TRP A 197 -18.90 2.76 -8.60
CA TRP A 197 -19.76 3.93 -8.40
C TRP A 197 -21.23 3.56 -8.64
N SER A 198 -22.13 4.17 -7.86
CA SER A 198 -23.58 4.05 -8.04
C SER A 198 -24.05 4.87 -9.25
N GLN A 199 -23.71 4.39 -10.45
CA GLN A 199 -24.13 4.90 -11.75
C GLN A 199 -24.63 3.75 -12.62
N VAL A 200 -25.28 4.07 -13.75
CA VAL A 200 -25.93 3.08 -14.64
C VAL A 200 -24.98 1.94 -15.03
N ASP A 201 -23.75 2.27 -15.42
CA ASP A 201 -22.76 1.29 -15.88
C ASP A 201 -21.87 0.74 -14.76
N LYS A 202 -22.15 1.10 -13.50
CA LYS A 202 -21.37 0.73 -12.31
C LYS A 202 -19.84 0.86 -12.54
N PRO A 203 -19.33 2.03 -12.95
CA PRO A 203 -17.94 2.17 -13.33
C PRO A 203 -17.00 1.82 -12.15
N PRO A 204 -15.84 1.18 -12.41
CA PRO A 204 -14.90 0.81 -11.36
C PRO A 204 -14.40 2.01 -10.56
N ALA A 205 -14.44 1.87 -9.25
CA ALA A 205 -14.03 2.87 -8.27
C ALA A 205 -12.82 2.43 -7.45
N VAL A 206 -12.72 1.12 -7.19
CA VAL A 206 -11.51 0.51 -6.61
C VAL A 206 -11.12 -0.68 -7.47
N VAL A 207 -9.87 -0.71 -7.91
CA VAL A 207 -9.31 -1.81 -8.70
C VAL A 207 -8.07 -2.34 -8.01
N THR A 208 -7.93 -3.65 -8.03
CA THR A 208 -6.80 -4.35 -7.44
C THR A 208 -6.10 -5.23 -8.44
N SER A 209 -4.79 -5.33 -8.34
CA SER A 209 -3.94 -6.29 -9.04
C SER A 209 -3.08 -7.06 -8.04
N ASN A 210 -2.20 -7.94 -8.51
CA ASN A 210 -1.30 -8.72 -7.63
C ASN A 210 -0.41 -7.84 -6.74
N ASN A 211 -0.06 -6.64 -7.21
CA ASN A 211 0.88 -5.75 -6.53
C ASN A 211 0.26 -4.42 -6.10
N ALA A 212 -0.96 -4.10 -6.55
CA ALA A 212 -1.55 -2.79 -6.30
C ALA A 212 -2.99 -2.83 -5.81
N THR A 213 -3.37 -1.81 -5.03
CA THR A 213 -4.75 -1.40 -4.75
C THR A 213 -4.89 0.06 -5.19
N PHE A 214 -5.84 0.35 -6.07
CA PHE A 214 -6.05 1.67 -6.65
C PHE A 214 -7.41 2.22 -6.19
N PHE A 215 -7.39 3.33 -5.45
CA PHE A 215 -8.57 4.12 -5.09
C PHE A 215 -8.89 5.22 -6.12
N GLY A 216 -10.11 5.19 -6.65
CA GLY A 216 -10.63 6.12 -7.66
C GLY A 216 -11.07 7.48 -7.11
N TRP A 217 -10.51 7.95 -5.99
CA TRP A 217 -10.76 9.30 -5.47
C TRP A 217 -9.49 9.87 -4.83
N ARG A 218 -9.48 11.18 -4.62
CA ARG A 218 -8.36 11.83 -3.93
C ARG A 218 -8.50 11.62 -2.42
N TRP A 219 -7.54 10.95 -1.82
CA TRP A 219 -7.54 10.58 -0.40
C TRP A 219 -7.04 11.73 0.48
N GLY A 220 -7.54 11.86 1.71
CA GLY A 220 -7.08 12.90 2.65
C GLY A 220 -7.70 14.27 2.44
N ILE A 221 -8.85 14.36 1.75
CA ILE A 221 -9.50 15.64 1.41
C ILE A 221 -10.98 15.58 1.77
N ASP A 222 -11.41 16.36 2.78
CA ASP A 222 -12.78 16.30 3.33
C ASP A 222 -13.87 16.58 2.30
N ARG A 223 -13.63 17.55 1.39
CA ARG A 223 -14.58 17.86 0.30
C ARG A 223 -14.67 16.76 -0.76
N VAL A 224 -13.76 15.78 -0.75
CA VAL A 224 -13.73 14.65 -1.68
C VAL A 224 -14.38 13.44 -1.04
N ALA A 225 -13.93 13.03 0.14
CA ALA A 225 -14.42 11.88 0.88
C ALA A 225 -14.48 12.18 2.40
N PRO A 226 -15.50 11.70 3.11
CA PRO A 226 -15.53 11.75 4.58
C PRO A 226 -14.33 11.03 5.23
N ALA A 227 -13.96 11.51 6.42
CA ALA A 227 -13.13 10.87 7.46
C ALA A 227 -13.04 9.34 7.36
N GLU A 228 -14.22 8.81 7.57
CA GLU A 228 -14.51 7.45 7.94
C GLU A 228 -14.37 6.54 6.73
N VAL A 229 -14.74 7.05 5.55
CA VAL A 229 -14.69 6.30 4.29
C VAL A 229 -13.24 6.07 3.87
N ASP A 230 -12.43 7.13 3.87
CA ASP A 230 -10.99 7.01 3.57
C ASP A 230 -10.28 6.05 4.53
N SER A 231 -10.63 6.14 5.82
CA SER A 231 -10.03 5.34 6.86
C SER A 231 -10.45 3.87 6.77
N ALA A 232 -11.73 3.60 6.48
CA ALA A 232 -12.24 2.24 6.26
C ALA A 232 -11.61 1.60 5.03
N TRP A 233 -11.48 2.34 3.91
CA TRP A 233 -10.84 1.81 2.71
C TRP A 233 -9.35 1.53 2.89
N LEU A 234 -8.63 2.43 3.58
CA LEU A 234 -7.23 2.19 3.86
C LEU A 234 -7.06 1.02 4.83
N ARG A 235 -7.87 0.90 5.90
CA ARG A 235 -7.84 -0.24 6.81
C ARG A 235 -8.09 -1.57 6.08
N ALA A 236 -9.11 -1.62 5.22
CA ALA A 236 -9.41 -2.78 4.40
C ALA A 236 -8.22 -3.14 3.47
N ALA A 237 -7.62 -2.14 2.80
CA ALA A 237 -6.46 -2.37 1.94
C ALA A 237 -5.21 -2.79 2.72
N LEU A 238 -5.00 -2.29 3.94
CA LEU A 238 -3.92 -2.74 4.82
C LEU A 238 -4.13 -4.21 5.23
N GLY A 239 -5.36 -4.59 5.57
CA GLY A 239 -5.72 -5.98 5.87
C GLY A 239 -5.49 -6.94 4.70
N ARG A 240 -5.70 -6.47 3.45
CA ARG A 240 -5.37 -7.23 2.24
C ARG A 240 -3.89 -7.61 2.13
N TYR A 241 -3.00 -6.80 2.72
CA TYR A 241 -1.55 -7.01 2.70
C TYR A 241 -0.99 -7.47 4.05
N ASP A 242 -1.85 -8.00 4.93
CA ASP A 242 -1.49 -8.52 6.27
C ASP A 242 -0.80 -7.47 7.17
N VAL A 243 -1.07 -6.18 6.97
CA VAL A 243 -0.55 -5.11 7.82
C VAL A 243 -1.45 -4.92 9.04
N GLN A 244 -0.86 -5.05 10.22
CA GLN A 244 -1.57 -4.91 11.49
C GLN A 244 -1.89 -3.45 11.77
N VAL A 245 -3.17 -3.16 12.00
CA VAL A 245 -3.65 -1.86 12.47
C VAL A 245 -3.90 -1.98 13.97
N THR A 246 -3.32 -1.08 14.76
CA THR A 246 -3.59 -1.06 16.20
C THR A 246 -4.87 -0.25 16.40
N ASP A 247 -5.96 -0.90 16.78
CA ASP A 247 -7.18 -0.19 17.16
C ASP A 247 -6.87 0.69 18.38
N ALA A 248 -6.64 1.98 18.13
CA ALA A 248 -6.75 2.98 19.18
C ALA A 248 -8.22 2.98 19.61
N GLN A 249 -8.49 2.39 20.77
CA GLN A 249 -9.83 2.17 21.31
C GLN A 249 -10.75 3.38 21.09
N LEU A 250 -11.81 3.18 20.29
CA LEU A 250 -13.08 3.87 20.48
C LEU A 250 -13.59 3.46 21.86
N THR A 251 -13.13 4.16 22.89
CA THR A 251 -13.67 4.01 24.23
C THR A 251 -14.96 4.80 24.25
N ASP A 252 -16.07 4.07 24.15
CA ASP A 252 -17.41 4.59 24.41
C ASP A 252 -17.40 5.35 25.75
N VAL A 253 -17.84 6.60 25.70
CA VAL A 253 -17.91 7.48 26.87
C VAL A 253 -19.07 6.99 27.72
N GLN A 254 -18.78 6.12 28.68
CA GLN A 254 -19.67 5.88 29.81
C GLN A 254 -19.03 6.42 31.08
N LEU A 255 -19.60 7.53 31.56
CA LEU A 255 -19.24 8.25 32.77
C LEU A 255 -19.00 7.29 33.95
N THR A 256 -17.78 7.22 34.45
CA THR A 256 -17.52 7.18 35.89
C THR A 256 -16.21 7.89 36.23
N THR A 257 -16.31 8.70 37.27
CA THR A 257 -15.31 9.59 37.88
C THR A 257 -14.10 8.87 38.50
N ASN A 258 -12.96 9.56 38.42
CA ASN A 258 -11.73 9.44 39.23
C ASN A 258 -10.81 8.23 39.00
N SER A 259 -9.66 8.46 38.36
CA SER A 259 -8.38 8.62 39.10
C SER A 259 -7.21 8.91 38.16
N SER A 260 -6.34 9.80 38.62
CA SER A 260 -5.10 10.24 38.00
C SER A 260 -4.18 9.07 37.65
N ARG A 261 -3.81 8.96 36.36
CA ARG A 261 -2.63 8.20 35.94
C ARG A 261 -1.95 8.96 34.81
N SER A 262 -0.66 9.19 34.99
CA SER A 262 0.20 9.93 34.08
C SER A 262 0.19 9.33 32.68
N SER A 263 -0.36 10.07 31.72
CA SER A 263 -0.19 9.79 30.31
C SER A 263 1.24 10.16 29.91
N GLN A 264 2.12 9.17 29.78
CA GLN A 264 3.25 9.32 28.87
C GLN A 264 2.66 9.39 27.46
N SER A 265 2.49 10.62 26.98
CA SER A 265 2.22 10.93 25.59
C SER A 265 3.44 10.50 24.78
N SER A 266 3.38 9.34 24.15
CA SER A 266 4.28 8.99 23.06
C SER A 266 3.95 9.95 21.92
N ASP A 267 4.67 11.07 21.84
CA ASP A 267 4.58 12.03 20.76
C ASP A 267 5.13 11.35 19.48
N HIS A 268 4.28 10.55 18.81
CA HIS A 268 4.61 9.88 17.56
C HIS A 268 4.53 10.89 16.41
N SER A 269 5.53 11.79 16.33
CA SER A 269 5.81 12.45 15.05
C SER A 269 6.34 11.38 14.07
N PRO A 270 5.70 11.21 12.90
CA PRO A 270 6.17 10.24 11.92
C PRO A 270 7.59 10.60 11.45
N GLN A 271 8.51 9.66 11.61
CA GLN A 271 9.89 9.80 11.14
C GLN A 271 10.00 9.49 9.64
N HIS A 272 11.07 9.99 9.00
CA HIS A 272 11.42 9.57 7.66
C HIS A 272 11.91 8.12 7.65
N CYS A 273 11.54 7.33 6.63
CA CYS A 273 11.88 5.90 6.57
C CYS A 273 13.40 5.64 6.58
N ARG A 274 14.19 6.61 6.09
CA ARG A 274 15.66 6.55 6.07
C ARG A 274 16.32 6.75 7.44
N ASP A 275 15.62 7.34 8.41
CA ASP A 275 16.21 7.69 9.71
C ASP A 275 16.00 6.60 10.78
N ILE A 276 15.23 5.56 10.45
CA ILE A 276 14.82 4.51 11.39
C ILE A 276 16.03 3.65 11.83
N ASP A 277 16.97 3.37 10.91
CA ASP A 277 18.18 2.60 11.23
C ASP A 277 19.12 3.33 12.19
N THR A 278 19.16 4.66 12.13
CA THR A 278 20.00 5.48 13.03
C THR A 278 19.44 5.49 14.46
N THR A 279 18.10 5.49 14.58
CA THR A 279 17.42 5.57 15.88
C THR A 279 17.49 4.25 16.66
N ILE A 280 17.43 3.11 15.98
CA ILE A 280 17.55 1.78 16.62
C ILE A 280 19.00 1.55 17.11
N ALA A 281 20.00 1.99 16.34
CA ALA A 281 21.41 1.88 16.72
C ALA A 281 21.77 2.79 17.92
N GLN A 282 21.17 3.98 18.04
CA GLN A 282 21.41 4.88 19.19
C GLN A 282 20.66 4.44 20.45
N LYS A 283 19.46 3.87 20.32
CA LYS A 283 18.67 3.39 21.48
C LYS A 283 19.29 2.16 22.18
N GLN A 284 20.20 1.44 21.53
CA GLN A 284 20.99 0.38 22.17
C GLN A 284 22.27 0.87 22.85
N LEU A 285 22.65 2.14 22.68
CA LEU A 285 23.86 2.71 23.28
C LEU A 285 23.58 3.66 24.46
N GLU A 286 22.36 4.19 24.61
CA GLU A 286 21.94 4.99 25.77
C GLU A 286 21.24 4.13 26.83
N THR A 287 21.97 3.19 27.43
CA THR A 287 21.64 2.69 28.78
C THR A 287 22.92 2.41 29.53
N GLU A 288 23.83 3.38 29.56
CA GLU A 288 24.90 3.47 30.55
C GLU A 288 25.36 4.93 30.63
N ASP A 289 25.39 5.45 31.85
CA ASP A 289 25.92 6.73 32.31
C ASP A 289 25.28 8.05 31.87
N SER A 290 24.51 8.63 32.79
CA SER A 290 24.48 10.09 32.97
C SER A 290 24.22 10.43 34.43
N GLU A 291 25.30 10.44 35.21
CA GLU A 291 25.40 11.14 36.49
C GLU A 291 26.08 12.49 36.23
N SER A 292 25.37 13.57 36.63
CA SER A 292 25.85 14.88 37.11
C SER A 292 26.99 15.60 36.37
N GLU A 293 26.72 16.83 35.88
CA GLU A 293 27.33 18.03 36.48
C GLU A 293 26.67 19.37 36.08
N ASN A 294 26.50 20.20 37.11
CA ASN A 294 26.14 21.62 37.10
C ASN A 294 27.30 22.48 36.57
N ASN A 295 27.00 23.59 35.86
CA ASN A 295 27.45 24.95 36.25
C ASN A 295 27.00 26.06 35.27
N THR A 296 26.10 26.90 35.77
CA THR A 296 26.19 28.37 35.97
C THR A 296 26.73 29.31 34.86
N ASP A 297 25.78 30.05 34.27
CA ASP A 297 25.64 31.52 34.12
C ASP A 297 26.75 32.41 33.49
N ALA A 298 26.38 33.13 32.41
CA ALA A 298 26.83 34.51 32.13
C ALA A 298 26.07 35.19 30.97
N SER A 299 25.16 36.09 31.35
CA SER A 299 24.68 37.32 30.69
C SER A 299 25.47 37.93 29.51
N ALA A 300 24.79 38.23 28.39
CA ALA A 300 24.86 39.55 27.69
C ALA A 300 23.79 39.75 26.57
N LYS A 301 22.80 40.59 26.90
CA LYS A 301 22.12 41.70 26.15
C LYS A 301 21.69 41.58 24.65
N PRO A 302 20.49 42.08 24.28
CA PRO A 302 19.90 41.94 22.95
C PRO A 302 20.24 43.10 22.00
N THR A 303 20.33 42.82 20.69
CA THR A 303 20.42 43.84 19.65
C THR A 303 19.18 43.81 18.76
N ASN A 304 18.37 44.86 18.88
CA ASN A 304 17.31 45.24 17.95
C ASN A 304 17.91 45.71 16.61
N SER A 305 17.38 45.22 15.49
CA SER A 305 17.47 45.88 14.18
C SER A 305 16.19 45.54 13.39
N ARG A 306 15.12 46.32 13.61
CA ARG A 306 14.66 47.44 12.77
C ARG A 306 14.27 47.02 11.33
N LEU A 307 12.95 47.10 11.10
CA LEU A 307 12.25 47.02 9.82
C LEU A 307 12.87 47.89 8.73
N ALA A 308 12.89 47.34 7.50
CA ALA A 308 12.73 48.08 6.26
C ALA A 308 11.80 47.30 5.29
N PRO A 309 11.02 48.00 4.45
CA PRO A 309 9.71 47.54 3.97
C PRO A 309 9.72 46.68 2.71
N SER A 310 8.69 45.83 2.60
CA SER A 310 8.35 45.01 1.44
C SER A 310 8.10 45.82 0.16
N PRO A 311 8.62 45.39 -1.01
CA PRO A 311 8.16 45.87 -2.29
C PRO A 311 6.82 45.23 -2.68
N LYS A 312 5.90 46.06 -3.20
CA LYS A 312 4.56 45.68 -3.68
C LYS A 312 4.62 44.64 -4.81
N PRO A 313 3.68 43.70 -4.89
CA PRO A 313 3.60 42.73 -6.00
C PRO A 313 3.14 43.41 -7.30
N ALA A 314 3.90 43.20 -8.37
CA ALA A 314 3.50 43.56 -9.73
C ALA A 314 2.35 42.63 -10.20
N LYS A 315 1.29 43.23 -10.75
CA LYS A 315 0.16 42.50 -11.36
C LYS A 315 0.66 41.61 -12.50
N ALA A 316 0.44 40.30 -12.38
CA ALA A 316 0.62 39.37 -13.48
C ALA A 316 -0.47 39.62 -14.56
N PRO A 317 -0.13 39.61 -15.86
CA PRO A 317 -1.12 39.65 -16.93
C PRO A 317 -1.91 38.33 -17.00
N PRO A 318 -3.19 38.36 -17.42
CA PRO A 318 -4.04 37.17 -17.43
C PRO A 318 -3.53 36.13 -18.46
N PRO A 319 -3.73 34.83 -18.19
CA PRO A 319 -3.31 33.77 -19.10
C PRO A 319 -4.09 33.86 -20.41
N ARG A 320 -3.36 34.06 -21.52
CA ARG A 320 -3.89 33.96 -22.88
C ARG A 320 -4.20 32.48 -23.17
N TYR A 321 -5.44 32.06 -22.96
CA TYR A 321 -5.97 30.83 -23.54
C TYR A 321 -6.02 30.98 -25.06
N ARG A 322 -4.98 30.50 -25.77
CA ARG A 322 -5.08 30.23 -27.21
C ARG A 322 -5.99 29.01 -27.41
N ARG A 323 -7.28 29.26 -27.59
CA ARG A 323 -8.16 28.34 -28.34
C ARG A 323 -7.54 28.14 -29.72
N ARG A 324 -6.93 26.98 -29.99
CA ARG A 324 -6.73 26.54 -31.37
C ARG A 324 -8.11 26.25 -31.94
N ILE A 325 -8.66 27.21 -32.67
CA ILE A 325 -9.77 26.93 -33.58
C ILE A 325 -9.20 26.00 -34.66
N ARG A 326 -9.57 24.71 -34.59
CA ARG A 326 -9.34 23.78 -35.70
C ARG A 326 -10.14 24.30 -36.88
N THR A 327 -9.48 24.52 -38.01
CA THR A 327 -10.17 24.95 -39.23
C THR A 327 -11.02 23.79 -39.76
N LEU A 328 -12.12 24.10 -40.45
CA LEU A 328 -13.01 23.08 -41.06
C LEU A 328 -12.26 22.08 -41.96
N LYS A 329 -11.13 22.54 -42.53
CA LYS A 329 -10.22 21.73 -43.35
C LYS A 329 -9.42 20.69 -42.53
N GLN A 330 -9.11 20.98 -41.27
CA GLN A 330 -8.48 20.03 -40.36
C GLN A 330 -9.48 19.03 -39.77
N ALA A 331 -10.74 19.46 -39.54
CA ALA A 331 -11.80 18.56 -39.09
C ALA A 331 -12.10 17.48 -40.15
N THR A 332 -12.27 17.90 -41.41
CA THR A 332 -12.52 16.99 -42.53
C THR A 332 -11.34 16.08 -42.88
N ALA A 333 -10.10 16.51 -42.60
CA ALA A 333 -8.92 15.65 -42.77
C ALA A 333 -8.86 14.53 -41.74
N MET A 334 -9.17 14.83 -40.46
CA MET A 334 -9.20 13.79 -39.40
C MET A 334 -10.38 12.83 -39.58
N GLU A 335 -11.52 13.31 -40.09
CA GLU A 335 -12.70 12.47 -40.33
C GLU A 335 -12.44 11.43 -41.43
N ARG A 336 -11.75 11.81 -42.51
CA ARG A 336 -11.28 10.86 -43.53
C ARG A 336 -10.26 9.87 -43.00
N GLU A 337 -9.40 10.29 -42.08
CA GLU A 337 -8.41 9.40 -41.46
C GLU A 337 -9.08 8.35 -40.57
N LEU A 338 -10.15 8.73 -39.88
CA LEU A 338 -10.96 7.85 -39.05
C LEU A 338 -11.76 6.82 -39.88
N GLU A 339 -12.39 7.26 -40.97
CA GLU A 339 -13.10 6.34 -41.89
C GLU A 339 -12.17 5.31 -42.53
N ASN A 340 -10.92 5.71 -42.83
CA ASN A 340 -9.94 4.81 -43.42
C ASN A 340 -9.39 3.77 -42.42
N LEU A 341 -9.48 4.05 -41.11
CA LEU A 341 -9.12 3.13 -40.04
C LEU A 341 -10.25 2.15 -39.71
N ILE A 342 -11.52 2.57 -39.88
CA ILE A 342 -12.69 1.71 -39.64
C ILE A 342 -12.92 0.74 -40.80
N GLY A 343 -12.61 1.13 -42.04
CA GLY A 343 -12.74 0.26 -43.23
C GLY A 343 -11.71 -0.89 -43.35
N ARG A 344 -10.89 -1.13 -42.31
CA ARG A 344 -9.88 -2.22 -42.28
C ARG A 344 -10.22 -3.37 -41.34
N PHE A 345 -11.43 -3.41 -40.78
CA PHE A 345 -11.95 -4.55 -40.02
C PHE A 345 -13.24 -5.08 -40.64
#